data_AF-A0A510TID2-F1
#
_entry.id   AF-A0A510TID2-F1
#
_cell.length_a   1.000
_cell.length_b   1.000
_cell.length_c   1.000
_cell.angle_alpha   90.00
_cell.angle_beta   90.00
_cell.angle_gamma   90.00
#
_symmetry.space_group_name_H-M   'P 1'
#
loop_
_entity.id
_entity.type
_entity.pdbx_description
1 polymer ?
#
loop_
_entity_poly.entity_id
_entity_poly.type
_entity_poly.pdbx_seq_one_letter_code
_entity_poly.pdbx_strand_id
1 'polypeptide(L)' 'MQKIIADPEQDGYLSPTHEGRGNTYQIEPTRTLRHSAEANFGVTVASLLSLLAQDEAHRMGPSTERATAPA' A
#
# COMPACT_ATOMS: atom_id res chain seq x y z
N MET A 1 9.54 13.56 14.37
CA MET A 1 8.75 14.10 13.23
C MET A 1 8.81 13.09 12.09
N GLN A 2 7.65 12.56 11.67
CA GLN A 2 7.36 11.91 10.37
C GLN A 2 8.37 10.87 9.82
N LYS A 3 8.54 9.74 10.53
CA LYS A 3 9.29 8.55 10.04
C LYS A 3 8.55 7.73 8.96
N ILE A 4 7.35 8.13 8.57
CA ILE A 4 6.46 7.35 7.70
C ILE A 4 6.98 7.28 6.25
N ILE A 5 7.73 8.29 5.79
CA ILE A 5 8.28 8.35 4.42
C ILE A 5 9.80 8.10 4.41
N ALA A 6 10.52 8.73 5.34
CA ALA A 6 11.99 8.65 5.40
C ALA A 6 12.52 7.22 5.57
N ASP A 7 11.83 6.39 6.34
CA ASP A 7 12.25 5.01 6.62
C ASP A 7 12.09 4.11 5.37
N PRO A 8 10.92 4.12 4.69
CA PRO A 8 10.78 3.48 3.37
C PRO A 8 11.73 3.99 2.28
N GLU A 9 12.01 5.30 2.24
CA GLU A 9 12.97 5.87 1.28
C GLU A 9 14.39 5.35 1.53
N GLN A 10 14.85 5.36 2.79
CA GLN A 10 16.19 4.87 3.15
C GLN A 10 16.36 3.38 2.88
N ASP A 11 15.32 2.58 3.07
CA ASP A 11 15.36 1.14 2.80
C ASP A 11 15.16 0.75 1.33
N GLY A 12 14.85 1.74 0.48
CA GLY A 12 14.67 1.59 -0.96
C GLY A 12 13.33 0.98 -1.34
N TYR A 13 12.30 1.18 -0.52
CA TYR A 13 10.91 0.86 -0.86
C TYR A 13 10.22 1.99 -1.62
N LEU A 14 10.65 3.24 -1.38
CA LEU A 14 10.15 4.43 -2.06
C LEU A 14 11.29 5.16 -2.74
N SER A 15 11.02 5.63 -3.96
CA SER A 15 11.90 6.53 -4.70
C SER A 15 11.15 7.85 -4.98
N PRO A 16 11.73 9.02 -4.66
CA PRO A 16 11.09 10.29 -4.96
C PRO A 16 10.99 10.49 -6.47
N THR A 17 9.80 10.88 -6.94
CA THR A 17 9.54 11.23 -8.33
C THR A 17 9.34 12.74 -8.42
N HIS A 18 10.13 13.43 -9.24
CA HIS A 18 10.01 14.88 -9.39
C HIS A 18 8.83 15.23 -10.30
N GLU A 19 7.63 15.29 -9.72
CA GLU A 19 6.43 15.77 -10.41
C GLU A 19 5.89 17.07 -9.80
N GLY A 20 6.31 18.19 -10.38
CA GLY A 20 5.78 19.52 -10.02
C GLY A 20 6.00 19.88 -8.54
N ARG A 21 4.92 20.32 -7.86
CA ARG A 21 4.93 20.76 -6.45
C ARG A 21 4.42 19.68 -5.49
N GLY A 22 4.07 18.49 -6.00
CA GLY A 22 3.55 17.38 -5.21
C GLY A 22 4.64 16.47 -4.70
N ASN A 23 4.40 15.83 -3.56
CA ASN A 23 5.25 14.74 -3.06
C ASN A 23 4.83 13.43 -3.73
N THR A 24 5.32 13.20 -4.94
CA THR A 24 5.09 11.94 -5.66
C THR A 24 6.21 10.95 -5.35
N TYR A 25 5.85 9.73 -4.99
CA TYR A 25 6.79 8.64 -4.73
C TYR A 25 6.44 7.42 -5.57
N GLN A 26 7.47 6.76 -6.06
CA GLN A 26 7.36 5.48 -6.75
C GLN A 26 7.66 4.36 -5.77
N ILE A 27 6.80 3.36 -5.73
CA ILE A 27 6.97 2.16 -4.89
C ILE A 27 7.84 1.15 -5.64
N GLU A 28 8.77 0.50 -4.94
CA GLU A 28 9.57 -0.61 -5.47
C GLU A 28 8.90 -1.97 -5.19
N PRO A 29 8.19 -2.56 -6.16
CA PRO A 29 7.32 -3.73 -5.93
C PRO A 29 8.09 -5.03 -5.68
N THR A 30 9.31 -5.13 -6.19
CA THR A 30 10.16 -6.33 -6.10
C THR A 30 10.91 -6.42 -4.78
N ARG A 31 10.87 -5.36 -3.97
CA ARG A 31 11.61 -5.29 -2.72
C ARG A 31 10.98 -6.23 -1.69
N THR A 32 11.82 -7.03 -1.02
CA THR A 32 11.40 -7.91 0.07
C THR A 32 11.16 -7.10 1.35
N LEU A 33 10.07 -7.40 2.04
CA LEU A 33 9.73 -6.77 3.31
C LEU A 33 10.67 -7.24 4.43
N ARG A 34 11.24 -6.28 5.15
CA ARG A 34 12.22 -6.52 6.23
C ARG A 34 11.60 -6.79 7.60
N HIS A 35 10.27 -6.67 7.73
CA HIS A 35 9.59 -6.97 9.00
C HIS A 35 9.78 -8.44 9.37
N SER A 36 10.12 -8.72 10.64
CA SER A 36 10.48 -10.06 11.11
C SER A 36 9.42 -11.13 10.84
N ALA A 37 8.15 -10.75 10.71
CA ALA A 37 7.07 -11.64 10.35
C ALA A 37 7.08 -12.08 8.87
N GLU A 38 7.71 -11.31 7.98
CA GLU A 38 7.66 -11.50 6.53
C GLU A 38 9.05 -11.74 5.90
N ALA A 39 10.11 -11.35 6.61
CA ALA A 39 11.49 -11.52 6.19
C ALA A 39 11.85 -13.01 5.96
N ASN A 40 11.26 -13.92 6.73
CA ASN A 40 11.45 -15.37 6.55
C ASN A 40 10.64 -15.96 5.39
N PHE A 41 9.64 -15.25 4.89
CA PHE A 41 8.73 -15.72 3.83
C PHE A 41 9.06 -15.11 2.47
N GLY A 42 10.06 -14.22 2.39
CA GLY A 42 10.46 -13.59 1.14
C GLY A 42 9.36 -12.73 0.51
N VAL A 43 8.41 -12.26 1.31
CA VAL A 43 7.24 -11.51 0.82
C VAL A 43 7.71 -10.20 0.19
N THR A 44 7.26 -9.96 -1.04
CA THR A 44 7.52 -8.72 -1.76
C THR A 44 6.45 -7.68 -1.47
N VAL A 45 6.79 -6.40 -1.64
CA VAL A 45 5.80 -5.30 -1.59
C VAL A 45 4.63 -5.57 -2.53
N ALA A 46 4.88 -6.10 -3.73
CA ALA A 46 3.83 -6.45 -4.68
C ALA A 46 2.82 -7.46 -4.12
N SER A 47 3.31 -8.50 -3.43
CA SER A 47 2.47 -9.53 -2.83
C SER A 47 1.57 -8.94 -1.74
N LEU A 48 2.13 -8.10 -0.87
CA LEU A 48 1.36 -7.42 0.19
C LEU A 48 0.28 -6.50 -0.41
N LEU A 49 0.64 -5.68 -1.39
CA LEU A 49 -0.31 -4.78 -2.05
C LEU A 49 -1.44 -5.55 -2.76
N SER A 50 -1.12 -6.70 -3.37
CA SER A 50 -2.14 -7.56 -3.98
C SER A 50 -3.10 -8.14 -2.95
N LEU A 51 -2.60 -8.56 -1.78
CA LEU A 51 -3.45 -9.02 -0.67
C LEU A 51 -4.35 -7.90 -0.14
N LEU A 52 -3.81 -6.69 0.03
CA LEU A 52 -4.59 -5.53 0.45
C LEU A 52 -5.69 -5.18 -0.58
N ALA A 53 -5.36 -5.21 -1.87
CA ALA A 53 -6.34 -4.95 -2.93
C ALA A 53 -7.46 -6.00 -2.94
N GLN A 54 -7.14 -7.27 -2.68
CA GLN A 54 -8.12 -8.34 -2.56
C GLN A 54 -9.01 -8.18 -1.32
N ASP A 55 -8.42 -7.84 -0.17
CA ASP A 55 -9.15 -7.56 1.08
C ASP A 55 -10.07 -6.35 0.94
N GLU A 56 -9.58 -5.26 0.32
CA GLU A 56 -10.37 -4.06 0.04
C GLU A 56 -11.56 -4.38 -0.86
N ALA A 57 -11.35 -5.13 -1.95
CA ALA A 57 -12.42 -5.59 -2.82
C ALA A 57 -13.44 -6.47 -2.08
N HIS A 58 -12.98 -7.30 -1.13
CA HIS A 58 -13.87 -8.11 -0.29
C HIS A 58 -14.69 -7.26 0.68
N ARG A 59 -14.08 -6.24 1.31
CA ARG A 59 -14.78 -5.30 2.21
C ARG A 59 -15.77 -4.40 1.48
N MET A 60 -15.45 -4.02 0.24
CA MET A 60 -16.33 -3.21 -0.62
C MET A 60 -17.43 -4.02 -1.32
N GLY A 61 -17.54 -5.33 -1.05
CA GLY A 61 -18.68 -6.16 -1.44
C GLY A 61 -20.02 -5.52 -1.05
N PRO A 62 -21.12 -5.85 -1.77
CA PRO A 62 -22.24 -4.96 -2.10
C PRO A 62 -22.90 -4.32 -0.88
N SER A 63 -22.31 -3.25 -0.39
CA SER A 63 -22.84 -2.39 0.66
C SER A 63 -23.46 -1.16 0.02
N THR A 64 -24.25 -1.36 -1.04
CA THR A 64 -24.95 -0.29 -1.76
C THR A 64 -26.37 -0.71 -2.15
N GLU A 65 -27.16 -1.24 -1.21
CA GLU A 65 -28.62 -1.34 -1.43
C GLU A 65 -29.43 -1.29 -0.11
N ARG A 66 -29.08 -0.39 0.82
CA ARG A 66 -29.92 -0.21 2.04
C ARG A 66 -30.18 1.21 2.51
N ALA A 67 -29.81 2.23 1.72
CA ALA A 67 -29.98 3.64 2.12
C ALA A 67 -30.68 4.52 1.06
N THR A 68 -31.49 3.95 0.18
CA THR A 68 -32.43 4.73 -0.64
C THR A 68 -33.71 3.92 -0.82
N ALA A 69 -34.60 4.06 0.16
CA ALA A 69 -36.03 3.81 -0.01
C ALA A 69 -36.72 5.17 0.17
N PRO A 70 -37.37 5.74 -0.86
CA PRO A 70 -38.20 6.92 -0.70
C PRO A 70 -39.59 6.52 -0.20
N ALA A 71 -40.10 7.21 0.82
CA ALA A 71 -41.51 7.24 1.21
C ALA A 71 -41.88 8.67 1.62
#